data_AF-A0A1W2APC5-F1
#
_entry.id   AF-A0A1W2APC5-F1
#
_cell.length_a   1.000
_cell.length_b   1.000
_cell.length_c   1.000
_cell.angle_alpha   90.00
_cell.angle_beta   90.00
_cell.angle_gamma   90.00
#
_symmetry.space_group_name_H-M   'P 1'
#
loop_
_entity.id
_entity.type
_entity.pdbx_description
1 polymer ?
#
loop_
_entity_poly.entity_id
_entity_poly.type
_entity_poly.pdbx_seq_one_letter_code
_entity_poly.pdbx_strand_id
1 'polypeptide(L)'
;MTIYRSINAIHQLLDHPRVNTSKTPTSRGAVEASEQQGGINDEHVGDPAEDTADFAEPPGNIRADYVLPSSDLPIRDARVFWPTSDSPLHRLTGSYPFPTSDHRLVWVDTTVGRGHGRG
;
A
#
# COMPACT_ATOMS: atom_id res chain seq x y z
N MET A 1 -22.63 -27.81 6.05
CA MET A 1 -21.32 -27.17 6.30
C MET A 1 -20.97 -26.38 5.05
N THR A 2 -21.42 -25.13 4.98
CA THR A 2 -21.37 -24.33 3.74
C THR A 2 -19.99 -23.70 3.58
N ILE A 3 -19.38 -23.99 2.44
CA ILE A 3 -18.12 -23.45 1.94
C ILE A 3 -18.39 -22.02 1.46
N TYR A 4 -17.83 -21.00 2.13
CA TYR A 4 -17.62 -19.70 1.51
C TYR A 4 -16.16 -19.61 1.08
N ARG A 5 -15.86 -20.14 -0.12
CA ARG A 5 -14.64 -19.79 -0.84
C ARG A 5 -14.93 -18.58 -1.72
N SER A 6 -14.14 -17.54 -1.48
CA SER A 6 -14.00 -16.28 -2.23
C SER A 6 -14.88 -15.11 -1.80
N ILE A 7 -14.30 -14.22 -0.98
CA ILE A 7 -14.21 -12.79 -1.29
C ILE A 7 -13.06 -12.18 -0.50
N ASN A 8 -11.83 -12.46 -0.94
CA ASN A 8 -10.74 -11.52 -0.79
C ASN A 8 -9.68 -11.85 -1.85
N ALA A 9 -9.95 -11.42 -3.10
CA ALA A 9 -9.17 -11.81 -4.27
C ALA A 9 -7.68 -11.51 -4.09
N ILE A 10 -7.36 -10.38 -3.45
CA ILE A 10 -5.98 -10.00 -3.17
C ILE A 10 -5.31 -10.88 -2.11
N HIS A 11 -6.03 -11.39 -1.09
CA HIS A 11 -5.46 -12.31 -0.11
C HIS A 11 -4.98 -13.62 -0.75
N GLN A 12 -5.60 -14.06 -1.86
CA GLN A 12 -5.09 -15.23 -2.59
C GLN A 12 -3.66 -15.02 -3.13
N LEU A 13 -3.30 -13.77 -3.45
CA LEU A 13 -1.94 -13.40 -3.85
C LEU A 13 -1.04 -13.16 -2.63
N LEU A 14 -1.53 -12.42 -1.63
CA LEU A 14 -0.75 -12.09 -0.42
C LEU A 14 -0.38 -13.34 0.41
N ASP A 15 -1.25 -14.35 0.43
CA ASP A 15 -1.03 -15.62 1.13
C ASP A 15 -0.32 -16.65 0.24
N HIS A 16 -0.05 -16.35 -1.03
CA HIS A 16 0.60 -17.30 -1.93
C HIS A 16 2.07 -17.48 -1.51
N PRO A 17 2.58 -18.73 -1.34
CA PRO A 17 3.98 -18.99 -0.91
C PRO A 17 5.08 -18.54 -1.89
N ARG A 18 4.70 -17.95 -3.03
CA ARG A 18 5.62 -17.42 -4.06
C ARG A 18 5.67 -15.89 -4.04
N VAL A 19 4.87 -15.24 -3.20
CA VAL A 19 4.88 -13.79 -3.04
C VAL A 19 5.61 -13.46 -1.75
N ASN A 20 6.57 -12.55 -1.80
CA ASN A 20 7.25 -12.05 -0.63
C ASN A 20 6.44 -10.93 0.02
N THR A 21 5.72 -11.26 1.09
CA THR A 21 4.96 -10.29 1.92
C THR A 21 5.68 -9.94 3.22
N SER A 22 6.98 -10.23 3.35
CA SER A 22 7.75 -10.00 4.58
C SER A 22 7.84 -8.52 5.00
N LYS A 23 7.56 -7.59 4.08
CA LYS A 23 7.40 -6.16 4.38
C LYS A 23 6.23 -5.59 3.57
N THR A 24 5.23 -5.04 4.25
CA THR A 24 4.19 -4.23 3.62
C THR A 24 4.65 -2.77 3.50
N PRO A 25 4.51 -2.12 2.32
CA PRO A 25 4.75 -0.69 2.19
C PRO A 25 3.81 0.11 3.10
N THR A 26 4.36 1.05 3.88
CA THR A 26 3.56 1.93 4.74
C THR A 26 3.97 3.41 4.61
N SER A 27 3.14 4.31 5.14
CA SER A 27 3.47 5.73 5.29
C SER A 27 2.85 6.37 6.52
N ARG A 28 3.50 7.42 7.02
CA ARG A 28 2.95 8.25 8.10
C ARG A 28 1.89 9.24 7.59
N GLY A 29 1.99 9.69 6.35
CA GLY A 29 0.99 10.60 5.77
C GLY A 29 -0.35 9.94 5.53
N ALA A 30 -0.39 8.63 5.28
CA ALA A 30 -1.64 7.87 5.22
C ALA A 30 -2.37 7.83 6.57
N VAL A 31 -1.64 7.56 7.67
CA VAL A 31 -2.18 7.62 9.03
C VAL A 31 -2.73 9.01 9.33
N GLU A 32 -1.92 10.05 9.08
CA GLU A 32 -2.35 11.44 9.28
C GLU A 32 -3.61 11.78 8.47
N ALA A 33 -3.68 11.38 7.20
CA ALA A 33 -4.84 11.63 6.36
C ALA A 33 -6.09 10.91 6.88
N SER A 34 -5.95 9.65 7.28
CA SER A 34 -7.03 8.86 7.88
C SER A 34 -7.58 9.52 9.14
N GLU A 35 -6.69 9.90 10.08
CA GLU A 35 -7.05 10.57 11.34
C GLU A 35 -7.70 11.95 11.12
N GLN A 36 -7.21 12.73 10.15
CA GLN A 36 -7.75 14.08 9.89
C GLN A 36 -9.13 14.03 9.22
N GLN A 37 -9.38 13.03 8.40
CA GLN A 37 -10.65 12.88 7.68
C GLN A 37 -11.72 12.20 8.54
N GLY A 38 -11.33 11.23 9.39
CA GLY A 38 -12.23 10.46 10.23
C GLY A 38 -13.38 9.83 9.45
N GLY A 39 -14.57 9.76 10.05
CA GLY A 39 -15.79 9.36 9.33
C GLY A 39 -15.73 7.90 8.88
N ILE A 40 -15.84 7.65 7.57
CA ILE A 40 -15.74 6.28 7.04
C ILE A 40 -14.37 5.64 7.34
N ASN A 41 -13.30 6.45 7.43
CA ASN A 41 -11.97 5.96 7.79
C ASN A 41 -11.90 5.40 9.22
N ASP A 42 -12.71 5.94 10.15
CA ASP A 42 -12.79 5.44 11.53
C ASP A 42 -13.48 4.07 11.61
N GLU A 43 -14.24 3.69 10.58
CA GLU A 43 -14.91 2.39 10.46
C GLU A 43 -14.02 1.32 9.80
N HIS A 44 -12.88 1.71 9.23
CA HIS A 44 -11.97 0.77 8.59
C HIS A 44 -11.26 -0.13 9.61
N VAL A 45 -11.13 -1.40 9.27
CA VAL A 45 -10.42 -2.41 10.11
C VAL A 45 -8.97 -2.62 9.69
N GLY A 46 -8.56 -2.11 8.53
CA GLY A 46 -7.18 -2.18 8.03
C GLY A 46 -6.28 -1.18 8.77
N ASP A 47 -4.98 -1.45 8.77
CA ASP A 47 -4.01 -0.48 9.28
C ASP A 47 -3.91 0.71 8.32
N PRO A 48 -4.30 1.94 8.72
CA PRO A 48 -4.26 3.11 7.84
C PRO A 48 -2.85 3.45 7.38
N ALA A 49 -1.79 2.95 8.05
CA ALA A 49 -0.43 3.11 7.55
C ALA A 49 -0.21 2.41 6.21
N GLU A 50 -1.03 1.41 5.86
CA GLU A 50 -0.98 0.66 4.60
C GLU A 50 -1.83 1.28 3.48
N ASP A 51 -2.56 2.38 3.72
CA ASP A 51 -3.38 2.99 2.68
C ASP A 51 -2.52 3.53 1.54
N THR A 52 -3.02 3.33 0.32
CA THR A 52 -2.32 3.70 -0.92
C THR A 52 -3.13 4.63 -1.79
N ALA A 53 -4.41 4.83 -1.46
CA ALA A 53 -5.29 5.74 -2.17
C ALA A 53 -6.25 6.43 -1.20
N ASP A 54 -6.67 7.64 -1.57
CA ASP A 54 -7.70 8.43 -0.92
C ASP A 54 -8.79 8.71 -1.96
N PHE A 55 -9.90 8.00 -1.86
CA PHE A 55 -11.02 8.16 -2.79
C PHE A 55 -12.05 9.18 -2.33
N ALA A 56 -11.72 10.01 -1.31
CA ALA A 56 -12.66 10.85 -0.57
C ALA A 56 -13.82 10.03 0.04
N GLU A 57 -14.96 10.65 0.31
CA GLU A 57 -16.13 10.01 0.93
C GLU A 57 -16.76 8.94 0.03
N PRO A 58 -17.34 7.89 0.64
CA PRO A 58 -16.99 6.48 0.49
C PRO A 58 -16.32 6.05 -0.83
N PRO A 59 -15.24 5.24 -0.78
CA PRO A 59 -14.85 4.39 0.34
C PRO A 59 -13.81 4.96 1.33
N GLY A 60 -13.38 6.21 1.23
CA GLY A 60 -12.31 6.74 2.08
C GLY A 60 -10.91 6.29 1.65
N ASN A 61 -9.99 6.24 2.62
CA ASN A 61 -8.61 5.81 2.43
C ASN A 61 -8.52 4.29 2.50
N ILE A 62 -7.95 3.68 1.46
CA ILE A 62 -7.80 2.22 1.40
C ILE A 62 -6.47 1.80 0.78
N ARG A 63 -6.09 0.55 1.05
CA ARG A 63 -5.02 -0.15 0.34
C ARG A 63 -5.51 -0.73 -0.99
N ALA A 64 -5.27 0.00 -2.07
CA ALA A 64 -5.64 -0.39 -3.44
C ALA A 64 -4.46 -0.90 -4.27
N ASP A 65 -3.22 -0.54 -3.92
CA ASP A 65 -2.04 -0.74 -4.74
C ASP A 65 -1.02 -1.68 -4.06
N TYR A 66 -0.39 -2.53 -4.86
CA TYR A 66 0.48 -3.59 -4.38
C TYR A 66 1.73 -3.73 -5.24
N VAL A 67 2.87 -3.90 -4.59
CA VAL A 67 4.10 -4.42 -5.22
C VAL A 67 4.32 -5.81 -4.63
N LEU A 68 4.32 -6.85 -5.48
CA LEU A 68 4.33 -8.26 -5.07
C LEU A 68 5.58 -8.98 -5.59
N PRO A 69 6.76 -8.79 -4.97
CA PRO A 69 7.97 -9.50 -5.38
C PRO A 69 7.83 -11.01 -5.22
N SER A 70 8.57 -11.78 -6.03
CA SER A 70 8.70 -13.23 -5.85
C SER A 70 9.37 -13.56 -4.51
N SER A 71 9.05 -14.71 -3.91
CA SER A 71 9.55 -15.11 -2.58
C SER A 71 11.08 -15.28 -2.50
N ASP A 72 11.76 -15.41 -3.63
CA ASP A 72 13.22 -15.48 -3.76
C ASP A 72 13.89 -14.11 -3.91
N LEU A 73 13.13 -13.02 -3.94
CA LEU A 73 13.63 -11.64 -4.02
C LEU A 73 13.62 -10.98 -2.63
N PRO A 74 14.79 -10.77 -1.98
CA PRO A 74 14.85 -10.14 -0.66
C PRO A 74 14.45 -8.66 -0.70
N ILE A 75 13.56 -8.25 0.19
CA ILE A 75 13.08 -6.86 0.32
C ILE A 75 13.99 -6.08 1.27
N ARG A 76 14.62 -5.01 0.77
CA ARG A 76 15.47 -4.09 1.55
C ARG A 76 14.64 -3.01 2.21
N ASP A 77 13.78 -2.34 1.46
CA ASP A 77 12.86 -1.34 1.98
C ASP A 77 11.54 -1.34 1.20
N ALA A 78 10.51 -0.76 1.79
CA ALA A 78 9.17 -0.68 1.24
C ALA A 78 8.43 0.53 1.82
N ARG A 79 7.84 1.38 0.98
CA ARG A 79 7.09 2.56 1.42
C ARG A 79 5.94 2.90 0.48
N VAL A 80 4.95 3.56 1.05
CA VAL A 80 4.03 4.41 0.30
C VAL A 80 4.59 5.84 0.33
N PHE A 81 4.70 6.50 -0.81
CA PHE A 81 5.05 7.91 -0.87
C PHE A 81 3.80 8.74 -0.58
N TRP A 82 3.50 8.86 0.72
CA TRP A 82 2.51 9.78 1.25
C TRP A 82 3.18 10.56 2.39
N PRO A 83 3.81 11.70 2.06
CA PRO A 83 4.42 12.55 3.07
C PRO A 83 3.35 13.22 3.94
N THR A 84 3.66 13.40 5.23
CA THR A 84 2.87 14.18 6.20
C THR A 84 2.77 15.63 5.76
N SER A 85 1.75 16.33 6.25
CA SER A 85 1.41 17.71 5.94
C SER A 85 2.52 18.72 6.25
N ASP A 86 3.39 18.43 7.21
CA ASP A 86 4.56 19.22 7.58
C ASP A 86 5.77 19.05 6.63
N SER A 87 5.73 18.06 5.75
CA SER A 87 6.80 17.79 4.79
C SER A 87 6.74 18.76 3.60
N PRO A 88 7.88 19.32 3.13
CA PRO A 88 7.91 20.11 1.91
C PRO A 88 7.55 19.32 0.64
N LEU A 89 7.55 17.98 0.74
CA LEU A 89 7.09 17.09 -0.33
C LEU A 89 5.58 16.90 -0.35
N HIS A 90 4.85 17.32 0.69
CA HIS A 90 3.39 17.25 0.75
C HIS A 90 2.73 17.92 -0.46
N ARG A 91 3.32 19.00 -0.99
CA ARG A 91 2.84 19.66 -2.22
C ARG A 91 2.73 18.73 -3.44
N LEU A 92 3.41 17.58 -3.45
CA LEU A 92 3.38 16.61 -4.54
C LEU A 92 2.20 15.64 -4.45
N THR A 93 1.65 15.42 -3.26
CA THR A 93 0.51 14.51 -3.03
C THR A 93 -0.75 15.25 -2.61
N GLY A 94 -0.60 16.27 -1.76
CA GLY A 94 -1.63 17.20 -1.29
C GLY A 94 -2.79 16.55 -0.54
N SER A 95 -3.80 17.37 -0.27
CA SER A 95 -5.13 16.96 0.18
C SER A 95 -6.13 17.13 -0.97
N TYR A 96 -7.33 16.56 -0.84
CA TYR A 96 -8.37 16.70 -1.85
C TYR A 96 -8.76 18.18 -2.10
N PRO A 97 -8.96 18.62 -3.36
CA PRO A 97 -8.69 17.88 -4.60
C PRO A 97 -7.19 17.72 -4.84
N PHE A 98 -6.73 16.49 -5.10
CA PHE A 98 -5.30 16.19 -5.12
C PHE A 98 -4.58 16.89 -6.29
N PRO A 99 -3.36 17.44 -6.05
CA PRO A 99 -2.54 18.07 -7.08
C PRO A 99 -2.04 17.10 -8.16
N THR A 100 -1.98 15.79 -7.89
CA THR A 100 -1.38 14.80 -8.81
C THR A 100 -2.26 13.57 -9.04
N SER A 101 -2.63 12.86 -7.97
CA SER A 101 -3.48 11.67 -8.02
C SER A 101 -4.10 11.41 -6.65
N ASP A 102 -5.27 10.77 -6.66
CA ASP A 102 -5.93 10.08 -5.56
C ASP A 102 -5.18 8.82 -5.10
N HIS A 103 -4.37 8.21 -5.96
CA HIS A 103 -3.42 7.15 -5.59
C HIS A 103 -2.06 7.72 -5.14
N ARG A 104 -1.30 6.90 -4.40
CA ARG A 104 0.06 7.18 -3.94
C ARG A 104 1.05 6.21 -4.55
N LEU A 105 2.25 6.70 -4.82
CA LEU A 105 3.34 5.83 -5.31
C LEU A 105 3.69 4.79 -4.25
N VAL A 106 3.54 3.51 -4.61
CA VAL A 106 3.94 2.37 -3.77
C VAL A 106 5.17 1.73 -4.37
N TRP A 107 6.18 1.46 -3.55
CA TRP A 107 7.42 0.84 -4.03
C TRP A 107 8.04 -0.13 -3.03
N VAL A 108 8.84 -1.04 -3.58
CA VAL A 108 9.70 -1.98 -2.86
C VAL A 108 11.09 -1.93 -3.50
N ASP A 109 12.12 -1.83 -2.65
CA ASP A 109 13.51 -2.01 -3.05
C ASP A 109 13.91 -3.47 -2.82
N THR A 110 14.43 -4.11 -3.86
CA THR A 110 14.77 -5.53 -3.88
C THR A 110 16.16 -5.80 -4.45
N THR A 111 16.79 -6.86 -3.95
CA THR A 111 18.07 -7.35 -4.50
C THR A 111 17.82 -8.47 -5.50
N VAL A 112 18.26 -8.28 -6.75
CA VAL A 112 18.27 -9.34 -7.76
C VAL A 112 19.65 -10.00 -7.76
N GLY A 113 19.70 -11.32 -7.61
CA GLY A 113 20.95 -12.06 -7.79
C GLY A 113 21.45 -11.92 -9.22
N ARG A 114 22.78 -11.91 -9.44
CA ARG A 114 23.30 -12.07 -10.81
C ARG A 114 22.83 -13.42 -11.34
N GLY A 115 21.98 -13.40 -12.36
CA GLY A 115 21.58 -14.61 -13.05
C GLY A 115 22.83 -15.36 -13.51
N HIS A 116 22.96 -16.63 -13.11
CA HIS A 116 23.85 -17.52 -13.84
C HIS A 116 23.35 -17.55 -15.28
N GLY A 117 24.08 -16.88 -16.18
CA GLY A 117 23.92 -17.12 -17.60
C GLY A 117 24.07 -18.62 -17.82
N ARG A 118 22.99 -19.27 -18.22
CA ARG A 118 23.05 -20.65 -18.70
C ARG A 118 23.85 -20.60 -20.00
N GLY A 119 25.12 -20.97 -19.91
CA GLY A 119 25.91 -21.44 -21.05
C GLY A 119 25.47 -22.85 -21.46
#